data_AF-A0A534SQS7-F1
#
_entry.id   AF-A0A534SQS7-F1
#
_cell.length_a   1.000
_cell.length_b   1.000
_cell.length_c   1.000
_cell.angle_alpha   90.00
_cell.angle_beta   90.00
_cell.angle_gamma   90.00
#
_symmetry.space_group_name_H-M   'P 1'
#
loop_
_entity.id
_entity.type
_entity.pdbx_description
1 polymer ?
#
loop_
_entity_poly.entity_id
_entity_poly.type
_entity_poly.pdbx_seq_one_letter_code
_entity_poly.pdbx_strand_id
1 'polypeptide(L)'
;MAYRDLREYVTTLEKHGKLKRVTKEVDKDWEIAAVCRQLFKKIPPQKRPALVFENVKGFKIPVVAGVLGASREIYALGLQTETVEGINRKWDHALGHPIEPRMVSAKDAPCKENILHGKDVDITKLPVPTWTVGEDPAPFFTSPYLITKDPETGVRNVGTYRMEVKGPNKTGLLIGKRQDMAWHMYKNNAQNKPTPVAVVIGADPTIGYVSVSKMSDALDEFAVAGALRGAPVDLVACETVPLEVPATAEIVLEGEIPPNASEHEGPFGEYTGYMGPAGNEPFFNIKCMTYRNKPLYQAFISQMPPSESSCIRGIGREWPLFKHLKDVLRIPIKDLRLKEAGGSGAYLVISLKKEFVGQVRQLMYGAWSQRTGFGKITVVVDDDIDVWDDFAVDWALSWHVRPDKDVYIERDVQAVGLDPSQAPADVLQHHPSRYVGSRVAIDATRKHKYPAISLPPKEHLDLVASRWKEYGIED
;
A
#
# COMPACT_ATOMS: atom_id res chain seq x y z
N MET A 1 8.09 5.73 -22.13
CA MET A 1 8.95 4.52 -22.24
C MET A 1 9.14 3.97 -20.85
N ALA A 2 8.94 2.66 -20.65
CA ALA A 2 9.07 2.01 -19.34
C ALA A 2 10.41 2.33 -18.66
N TYR A 3 10.42 2.53 -17.33
CA TYR A 3 11.68 2.61 -16.58
C TYR A 3 12.46 1.30 -16.74
N ARG A 4 13.79 1.36 -16.89
CA ARG A 4 14.61 0.14 -16.95
C ARG A 4 14.63 -0.60 -15.61
N ASP A 5 14.71 0.14 -14.51
CA ASP A 5 14.78 -0.39 -13.15
C ASP A 5 14.47 0.69 -12.09
N LEU A 6 14.57 0.31 -10.81
CA LEU A 6 14.42 1.22 -9.66
C LEU A 6 15.38 2.41 -9.72
N ARG A 7 16.60 2.24 -10.23
CA ARG A 7 17.64 3.28 -10.24
C ARG A 7 17.29 4.40 -11.21
N GLU A 8 16.78 4.05 -12.39
CA GLU A 8 16.25 5.02 -13.34
C GLU A 8 15.02 5.75 -12.79
N TYR A 9 14.14 5.04 -12.09
CA TYR A 9 12.98 5.65 -11.46
C TYR A 9 13.39 6.65 -10.36
N VAL A 10 14.31 6.29 -9.47
CA VAL A 10 14.89 7.20 -8.45
C VAL A 10 15.48 8.46 -9.11
N THR A 11 16.21 8.30 -10.21
CA THR A 11 16.76 9.44 -10.97
C THR A 11 15.64 10.31 -11.56
N THR A 12 14.53 9.71 -11.98
CA THR A 12 13.38 10.44 -12.51
C THR A 12 12.67 11.24 -11.42
N LEU A 13 12.50 10.68 -10.22
CA LEU A 13 11.95 11.42 -9.08
C LEU A 13 12.81 12.63 -8.73
N GLU A 14 14.14 12.49 -8.76
CA GLU A 14 15.07 13.60 -8.53
C GLU A 14 14.91 14.73 -9.55
N LYS A 15 14.82 14.39 -10.85
CA LYS A 15 14.58 15.36 -11.93
C LYS A 15 13.28 16.16 -11.77
N HIS A 16 12.25 15.54 -11.17
CA HIS A 16 10.95 16.19 -10.92
C HIS A 16 10.87 16.88 -9.55
N GLY A 17 11.98 16.97 -8.81
CA GLY A 17 11.99 17.56 -7.47
C GLY A 17 11.21 16.74 -6.41
N LYS A 18 10.88 15.48 -6.73
CA LYS A 18 10.14 14.54 -5.89
C LYS A 18 11.05 13.57 -5.14
N LEU A 19 12.35 13.84 -5.09
CA LEU A 19 13.33 13.07 -4.32
C LEU A 19 14.29 14.02 -3.59
N LYS A 20 14.72 13.62 -2.40
CA LYS A 20 15.79 14.27 -1.65
C LYS A 20 16.83 13.24 -1.23
N ARG A 21 18.09 13.57 -1.50
CA ARG A 21 19.25 12.82 -1.02
C ARG A 21 19.65 13.33 0.37
N VAL A 22 19.72 12.42 1.32
CA VAL A 22 20.20 12.67 2.68
C VAL A 22 21.65 12.22 2.72
N THR A 23 22.56 13.20 2.63
CA THR A 23 24.01 12.98 2.64
C THR A 23 24.57 12.82 4.06
N LYS A 24 23.85 13.30 5.08
CA LYS A 24 24.19 13.06 6.48
C LYS A 24 24.19 11.56 6.76
N GLU A 25 25.21 11.07 7.46
CA GLU A 25 25.18 9.69 8.00
C GLU A 25 23.99 9.54 8.95
N VAL A 26 23.23 8.47 8.76
CA VAL A 26 22.06 8.14 9.58
C VAL A 26 22.17 6.74 10.19
N ASP A 27 21.57 6.58 11.35
CA ASP A 27 21.42 5.28 12.00
C ASP A 27 20.15 4.55 11.52
N LYS A 28 20.29 3.31 11.05
CA LYS A 28 19.14 2.52 10.58
C LYS A 28 18.21 2.09 11.72
N ASP A 29 18.73 2.03 12.95
CA ASP A 29 18.01 1.46 14.09
C ASP A 29 17.07 2.48 14.76
N TRP A 30 17.11 3.76 14.34
CA TRP A 30 16.15 4.76 14.84
C TRP A 30 15.99 5.99 13.93
N GLU A 31 17.05 6.47 13.28
CA GLU A 31 17.07 7.79 12.63
C GLU A 31 16.32 7.79 11.30
N ILE A 32 16.43 6.73 10.50
CA ILE A 32 15.69 6.58 9.23
C ILE A 32 14.18 6.73 9.47
N ALA A 33 13.63 5.99 10.44
CA ALA A 33 12.21 6.04 10.77
C ALA A 33 11.79 7.43 11.28
N ALA A 34 12.60 8.04 12.16
CA ALA A 34 12.33 9.37 12.70
C ALA A 34 12.35 10.47 11.60
N VAL A 35 13.31 10.42 10.68
CA VAL A 35 13.40 11.36 9.55
C VAL A 35 12.16 11.23 8.66
N CYS A 36 11.78 10.00 8.29
CA CYS A 36 10.57 9.73 7.51
C CYS A 36 9.31 10.29 8.20
N ARG A 37 9.16 10.07 9.51
CA ARG A 37 8.01 10.58 10.27
C ARG A 37 7.98 12.11 10.36
N GLN A 38 9.13 12.75 10.55
CA GLN A 38 9.24 14.21 10.54
C GLN A 38 8.91 14.79 9.17
N LEU A 39 9.33 14.14 8.08
CA LEU A 39 9.00 14.53 6.71
C LEU A 39 7.48 14.55 6.49
N PHE A 40 6.77 13.47 6.85
CA PHE A 40 5.32 13.38 6.67
C PHE A 40 4.54 14.36 7.54
N LYS A 41 5.11 14.80 8.68
CA LYS A 41 4.53 15.82 9.55
C LYS A 41 4.75 17.25 9.03
N LYS A 42 5.95 17.54 8.51
CA LYS A 42 6.37 18.90 8.16
C LYS A 42 6.04 19.30 6.73
N ILE A 43 6.04 18.34 5.80
CA ILE A 43 5.86 18.62 4.37
C ILE A 43 4.41 18.28 3.96
N PRO A 44 3.67 19.24 3.36
CA PRO A 44 2.33 19.00 2.85
C PRO A 44 2.30 17.86 1.83
N PRO A 45 1.22 17.06 1.76
CA PRO A 45 1.14 15.86 0.92
C PRO A 45 1.66 16.03 -0.52
N GLN A 46 1.24 17.09 -1.20
CA GLN A 46 1.56 17.36 -2.61
C GLN A 46 3.04 17.75 -2.84
N LYS A 47 3.76 18.12 -1.77
CA LYS A 47 5.19 18.51 -1.84
C LYS A 47 6.11 17.45 -1.26
N ARG A 48 5.59 16.34 -0.74
CA ARG A 48 6.40 15.29 -0.09
C ARG A 48 7.33 14.60 -1.11
N PRO A 49 8.65 14.60 -0.85
CA PRO A 49 9.60 13.85 -1.65
C PRO A 49 9.80 12.43 -1.11
N ALA A 50 10.26 11.53 -1.98
CA ALA A 50 10.93 10.31 -1.58
C ALA A 50 12.33 10.63 -1.01
N LEU A 51 12.91 9.70 -0.25
CA LEU A 51 14.21 9.86 0.37
C LEU A 51 15.20 8.81 -0.13
N VAL A 52 16.46 9.23 -0.30
CA VAL A 52 17.62 8.36 -0.46
C VAL A 52 18.59 8.69 0.66
N PHE A 53 18.78 7.75 1.59
CA PHE A 53 19.79 7.82 2.64
C PHE A 53 21.07 7.23 2.10
N GLU A 54 22.03 8.10 1.74
CA GLU A 54 23.25 7.68 1.03
C GLU A 54 24.26 7.03 1.97
N ASN A 55 24.30 7.51 3.22
CA ASN A 55 25.25 7.08 4.23
C ASN A 55 24.50 6.48 5.41
N VAL A 56 24.50 5.15 5.52
CA VAL A 56 23.89 4.43 6.64
C VAL A 56 25.02 3.87 7.50
N LYS A 57 25.04 4.25 8.78
CA LYS A 57 26.13 3.92 9.72
C LYS A 57 26.41 2.42 9.75
N GLY A 58 27.63 2.02 9.39
CA GLY A 58 28.06 0.62 9.37
C GLY A 58 27.68 -0.17 8.11
N PHE A 59 27.02 0.45 7.13
CA PHE A 59 26.57 -0.20 5.90
C PHE A 59 27.06 0.55 4.65
N LYS A 60 27.31 -0.19 3.57
CA LYS A 60 27.68 0.37 2.25
C LYS A 60 26.49 0.52 1.30
N ILE A 61 25.31 0.09 1.74
CA ILE A 61 24.10 -0.03 0.93
C ILE A 61 23.20 1.17 1.28
N PRO A 62 22.86 2.05 0.33
CA PRO A 62 21.91 3.13 0.56
C PRO A 62 20.50 2.59 0.81
N VAL A 63 19.71 3.33 1.59
CA VAL A 63 18.30 3.03 1.83
C VAL A 63 17.42 4.03 1.08
N VAL A 64 16.41 3.56 0.35
CA VAL A 64 15.41 4.39 -0.30
C VAL A 64 14.04 4.14 0.31
N ALA A 65 13.27 5.20 0.57
CA ALA A 65 11.96 5.12 1.20
C ALA A 65 11.01 6.19 0.62
N GLY A 66 9.70 5.93 0.62
CA GLY A 66 8.72 6.85 0.05
C GLY A 66 8.67 6.88 -1.48
N VAL A 67 9.41 5.98 -2.14
CA VAL A 67 9.58 5.98 -3.61
C VAL A 67 8.31 5.58 -4.35
N LEU A 68 7.37 4.88 -3.74
CA LEU A 68 6.13 4.47 -4.41
C LEU A 68 4.96 5.40 -4.13
N GLY A 69 4.93 6.02 -2.95
CA GLY A 69 3.74 6.74 -2.51
C GLY A 69 3.95 7.73 -1.38
N ALA A 70 5.10 8.42 -1.29
CA ALA A 70 5.17 9.57 -0.37
C ALA A 70 4.19 10.69 -0.75
N SER A 71 3.76 10.73 -2.02
CA SER A 71 2.68 11.58 -2.53
C SER A 71 1.97 10.92 -3.72
N ARG A 72 0.76 11.38 -4.06
CA ARG A 72 0.04 10.88 -5.25
C ARG A 72 0.78 11.23 -6.55
N GLU A 73 1.55 12.32 -6.59
CA GLU A 73 2.37 12.65 -7.75
C GLU A 73 3.56 11.69 -7.92
N ILE A 74 4.16 11.20 -6.82
CA ILE A 74 5.17 10.13 -6.90
C ILE A 74 4.54 8.87 -7.50
N TYR A 75 3.32 8.52 -7.07
CA TYR A 75 2.59 7.40 -7.65
C TYR A 75 2.33 7.59 -9.16
N ALA A 76 1.87 8.78 -9.56
CA ALA A 76 1.67 9.14 -10.97
C ALA A 76 2.97 9.00 -11.79
N LEU A 77 4.10 9.49 -11.26
CA LEU A 77 5.41 9.33 -11.89
C LEU A 77 5.81 7.86 -11.99
N GLY A 78 5.56 7.04 -10.97
CA GLY A 78 5.82 5.60 -10.98
C GLY A 78 5.03 4.86 -12.07
N LEU A 79 3.81 5.31 -12.36
CA LEU A 79 2.98 4.81 -13.46
C LEU A 79 3.18 5.56 -14.80
N GLN A 80 4.03 6.58 -14.79
CA GLN A 80 4.32 7.42 -15.95
C GLN A 80 3.07 8.09 -16.52
N THR A 81 2.16 8.52 -15.64
CA THR A 81 0.97 9.30 -16.01
C THR A 81 1.30 10.79 -15.97
N GLU A 82 0.70 11.57 -16.87
CA GLU A 82 0.90 13.03 -16.92
C GLU A 82 0.34 13.74 -15.69
N THR A 83 -0.74 13.20 -15.12
CA THR A 83 -1.40 13.74 -13.92
C THR A 83 -1.83 12.64 -12.97
N VAL A 84 -2.24 13.03 -11.76
CA VAL A 84 -2.78 12.13 -10.73
C VAL A 84 -4.11 11.51 -11.16
N GLU A 85 -4.94 12.25 -11.91
CA GLU A 85 -6.22 11.77 -12.45
C GLU A 85 -6.03 10.65 -13.49
N GLY A 86 -4.86 10.63 -14.16
CA GLY A 86 -4.49 9.59 -15.12
C GLY A 86 -4.25 8.21 -14.50
N ILE A 87 -4.01 8.12 -13.18
CA ILE A 87 -3.67 6.87 -12.48
C ILE A 87 -4.76 5.82 -12.68
N ASN A 88 -6.03 6.18 -12.50
CA ASN A 88 -7.16 5.25 -12.57
C ASN A 88 -7.31 4.67 -13.98
N ARG A 89 -7.20 5.52 -15.01
CA ARG A 89 -7.24 5.09 -16.42
C ARG A 89 -6.11 4.12 -16.75
N LYS A 90 -4.92 4.37 -16.21
CA LYS A 90 -3.75 3.51 -16.42
C LYS A 90 -3.96 2.13 -15.81
N TRP A 91 -4.51 2.06 -14.60
CA TRP A 91 -4.88 0.81 -13.94
C TRP A 91 -5.97 0.05 -14.70
N ASP A 92 -7.04 0.71 -15.13
CA ASP A 92 -8.10 0.05 -15.89
C ASP A 92 -7.59 -0.57 -17.18
N HIS A 93 -6.75 0.18 -17.91
CA HIS A 93 -6.12 -0.35 -19.12
C HIS A 93 -5.28 -1.59 -18.78
N ALA A 94 -4.45 -1.53 -17.75
CA ALA A 94 -3.54 -2.62 -17.39
C ALA A 94 -4.27 -3.89 -16.92
N LEU A 95 -5.36 -3.74 -16.17
CA LEU A 95 -6.19 -4.87 -15.73
C LEU A 95 -6.92 -5.55 -16.89
N GLY A 96 -7.30 -4.80 -17.93
CA GLY A 96 -7.96 -5.34 -19.13
C GLY A 96 -7.01 -5.84 -20.22
N HIS A 97 -5.75 -5.42 -20.19
CA HIS A 97 -4.75 -5.71 -21.23
C HIS A 97 -3.39 -6.07 -20.61
N PRO A 98 -3.31 -7.15 -19.81
CA PRO A 98 -2.05 -7.60 -19.23
C PRO A 98 -1.02 -7.92 -20.32
N ILE A 99 0.26 -7.66 -20.03
CA ILE A 99 1.38 -7.94 -20.93
C ILE A 99 2.25 -9.01 -20.28
N GLU A 100 2.21 -10.22 -20.80
CA GLU A 100 2.95 -11.36 -20.26
C GLU A 100 4.44 -11.06 -20.04
N PRO A 101 5.03 -11.53 -18.92
CA PRO A 101 6.44 -11.37 -18.67
C PRO A 101 7.29 -12.14 -19.68
N ARG A 102 8.55 -11.73 -19.81
CA ARG A 102 9.53 -12.34 -20.70
C ARG A 102 10.65 -12.98 -19.91
N MET A 103 10.95 -14.25 -20.15
CA MET A 103 12.13 -14.89 -19.57
C MET A 103 13.41 -14.40 -20.24
N VAL A 104 14.42 -14.08 -19.44
CA VAL A 104 15.77 -13.71 -19.90
C VAL A 104 16.82 -14.66 -19.31
N SER A 105 18.01 -14.67 -19.91
CA SER A 105 19.11 -15.47 -19.42
C SER A 105 19.71 -14.89 -18.13
N ALA A 106 20.34 -15.71 -17.29
CA ALA A 106 21.03 -15.23 -16.09
C ALA A 106 22.15 -14.23 -16.40
N LYS A 107 22.74 -14.31 -17.60
CA LYS A 107 23.78 -13.36 -18.06
C LYS A 107 23.23 -11.95 -18.28
N ASP A 108 21.94 -11.85 -18.62
CA ASP A 108 21.25 -10.58 -18.90
C ASP A 108 20.48 -10.07 -17.67
N ALA A 109 20.64 -10.72 -16.51
CA ALA A 109 19.93 -10.41 -15.27
C ALA A 109 20.87 -9.77 -14.23
N PRO A 110 20.86 -8.43 -14.07
CA PRO A 110 21.68 -7.76 -13.07
C PRO A 110 21.53 -8.29 -11.64
N CYS A 111 20.35 -8.80 -11.25
CA CYS A 111 20.15 -9.37 -9.91
C CYS A 111 21.07 -10.57 -9.62
N LYS A 112 21.68 -11.18 -10.65
CA LYS A 112 22.61 -12.32 -10.54
C LYS A 112 24.09 -11.93 -10.51
N GLU A 113 24.42 -10.64 -10.43
CA GLU A 113 25.82 -10.16 -10.37
C GLU A 113 26.61 -10.73 -9.18
N ASN A 114 25.95 -10.94 -8.04
CA ASN A 114 26.52 -11.56 -6.85
C ASN A 114 25.57 -12.64 -6.34
N ILE A 115 26.10 -13.81 -5.99
CA ILE A 115 25.31 -14.97 -5.53
C ILE A 115 25.95 -15.55 -4.27
N LEU A 116 25.16 -15.71 -3.21
CA LEU A 116 25.57 -16.30 -1.94
C LEU A 116 24.66 -17.48 -1.61
N HIS A 117 25.24 -18.61 -1.23
CA HIS A 117 24.50 -19.84 -0.92
C HIS A 117 24.70 -20.28 0.54
N GLY A 118 23.67 -20.90 1.11
CA GLY A 118 23.72 -21.58 2.40
C GLY A 118 24.29 -20.69 3.51
N LYS A 119 25.42 -21.10 4.09
CA LYS A 119 26.07 -20.41 5.22
C LYS A 119 26.64 -19.02 4.87
N ASP A 120 26.84 -18.72 3.60
CA ASP A 120 27.39 -17.43 3.17
C ASP A 120 26.30 -16.34 3.11
N VAL A 121 25.03 -16.75 3.18
CA VAL A 121 23.89 -15.83 3.28
C VAL A 121 23.86 -15.19 4.67
N ASP A 122 23.89 -13.86 4.69
CA ASP A 122 23.77 -13.07 5.91
C ASP A 122 22.98 -11.78 5.65
N ILE A 123 21.68 -11.81 5.95
CA ILE A 123 20.78 -10.65 5.82
C ILE A 123 21.03 -9.57 6.88
N THR A 124 21.80 -9.86 7.94
CA THR A 124 22.14 -8.84 8.94
C THR A 124 23.15 -7.81 8.40
N LYS A 125 23.78 -8.11 7.25
CA LYS A 125 24.61 -7.18 6.48
C LYS A 125 23.81 -6.21 5.62
N LEU A 126 22.48 -6.35 5.56
CA LEU A 126 21.59 -5.39 4.89
C LEU A 126 21.19 -4.29 5.88
N PRO A 127 21.01 -3.03 5.41
CA PRO A 127 20.63 -1.91 6.26
C PRO A 127 19.13 -1.93 6.57
N VAL A 128 18.61 -3.05 7.08
CA VAL A 128 17.19 -3.21 7.44
C VAL A 128 16.84 -2.26 8.58
N PRO A 129 15.93 -1.28 8.37
CA PRO A 129 15.59 -0.32 9.41
C PRO A 129 14.74 -0.92 10.53
N THR A 130 14.88 -0.35 11.71
CA THR A 130 13.91 -0.50 12.81
C THR A 130 12.93 0.66 12.73
N TRP A 131 11.62 0.38 12.72
CA TRP A 131 10.60 1.39 12.41
C TRP A 131 9.93 1.96 13.66
N THR A 132 9.73 1.12 14.67
CA THR A 132 9.13 1.50 15.96
C THR A 132 10.10 1.18 17.09
N VAL A 133 11.01 2.11 17.35
CA VAL A 133 12.08 1.94 18.34
C VAL A 133 11.51 1.67 19.73
N GLY A 134 12.00 0.61 20.38
CA GLY A 134 11.56 0.18 21.71
C GLY A 134 10.35 -0.75 21.72
N GLU A 135 9.68 -0.94 20.58
CA GLU A 135 8.49 -1.79 20.44
C GLU A 135 8.72 -2.93 19.43
N ASP A 136 9.34 -2.65 18.28
CA ASP A 136 9.74 -3.69 17.33
C ASP A 136 10.80 -4.61 17.98
N PRO A 137 10.61 -5.95 18.00
CA PRO A 137 11.57 -6.88 18.62
C PRO A 137 12.89 -6.99 17.85
N ALA A 138 12.88 -6.65 16.56
CA ALA A 138 14.01 -6.68 15.64
C ALA A 138 13.71 -5.79 14.42
N PRO A 139 14.68 -5.53 13.54
CA PRO A 139 14.42 -4.85 12.26
C PRO A 139 13.46 -5.63 11.35
N PHE A 140 12.71 -4.91 10.50
CA PHE A 140 11.74 -5.49 9.58
C PHE A 140 11.98 -5.07 8.13
N PHE A 141 11.90 -6.03 7.22
CA PHE A 141 11.68 -5.71 5.81
C PHE A 141 10.23 -5.26 5.63
N THR A 142 10.03 -4.00 5.22
CA THR A 142 8.71 -3.40 5.04
C THR A 142 8.25 -3.29 3.59
N SER A 143 9.19 -3.36 2.63
CA SER A 143 8.91 -3.44 1.19
C SER A 143 9.38 -4.76 0.53
N PRO A 144 9.26 -5.94 1.15
CA PRO A 144 9.56 -7.19 0.45
C PRO A 144 8.41 -7.54 -0.51
N TYR A 145 8.73 -7.95 -1.74
CA TYR A 145 7.77 -8.52 -2.68
C TYR A 145 7.99 -10.02 -2.71
N LEU A 146 7.07 -10.77 -2.12
CA LEU A 146 7.16 -12.22 -1.99
C LEU A 146 6.44 -12.88 -3.15
N ILE A 147 7.13 -13.81 -3.80
CA ILE A 147 6.66 -14.60 -4.92
C ILE A 147 6.45 -16.02 -4.42
N THR A 148 5.25 -16.55 -4.68
CA THR A 148 4.92 -17.97 -4.49
C THR A 148 4.12 -18.47 -5.69
N LYS A 149 4.01 -19.79 -5.82
CA LYS A 149 3.09 -20.41 -6.78
C LYS A 149 2.15 -21.36 -6.05
N ASP A 150 0.92 -21.42 -6.53
CA ASP A 150 -0.03 -22.44 -6.13
C ASP A 150 0.56 -23.83 -6.47
N PRO A 151 0.68 -24.76 -5.50
CA PRO A 151 1.31 -26.04 -5.73
C PRO A 151 0.50 -27.00 -6.63
N GLU A 152 -0.76 -26.68 -6.90
CA GLU A 152 -1.66 -27.49 -7.75
C GLU A 152 -1.79 -26.90 -9.15
N THR A 153 -1.95 -25.58 -9.26
CA THR A 153 -2.23 -24.92 -10.54
C THR A 153 -1.01 -24.24 -11.16
N GLY A 154 0.04 -23.97 -10.37
CA GLY A 154 1.21 -23.20 -10.80
C GLY A 154 0.97 -21.70 -10.92
N VAL A 155 -0.23 -21.21 -10.59
CA VAL A 155 -0.58 -19.78 -10.61
C VAL A 155 0.32 -19.02 -9.64
N ARG A 156 0.89 -17.91 -10.11
CA ARG A 156 1.79 -17.06 -9.32
C ARG A 156 0.99 -16.14 -8.42
N ASN A 157 1.57 -15.82 -7.26
CA ASN A 157 1.20 -14.65 -6.47
C ASN A 157 2.44 -13.79 -6.23
N VAL A 158 2.27 -12.47 -6.29
CA VAL A 158 3.25 -11.47 -5.85
C VAL A 158 2.58 -10.60 -4.80
N GLY A 159 3.04 -10.70 -3.55
CA GLY A 159 2.44 -9.99 -2.42
C GLY A 159 3.47 -9.31 -1.52
N THR A 160 3.09 -8.21 -0.88
CA THR A 160 3.91 -7.60 0.19
C THR A 160 3.48 -8.08 1.56
N TYR A 161 4.41 -8.71 2.28
CA TYR A 161 4.23 -9.22 3.65
C TYR A 161 5.46 -8.85 4.47
N ARG A 162 5.30 -8.18 5.62
CA ARG A 162 6.44 -7.77 6.46
C ARG A 162 7.26 -9.00 6.88
N MET A 163 8.58 -8.81 7.03
CA MET A 163 9.47 -9.89 7.46
C MET A 163 10.37 -9.43 8.62
N GLU A 164 10.22 -10.04 9.79
CA GLU A 164 11.06 -9.79 10.97
C GLU A 164 12.41 -10.47 10.81
N VAL A 165 13.52 -9.77 10.99
CA VAL A 165 14.87 -10.38 10.96
C VAL A 165 15.08 -11.24 12.23
N LYS A 166 15.22 -12.56 12.06
CA LYS A 166 15.47 -13.51 13.18
C LYS A 166 16.93 -13.96 13.28
N GLY A 167 17.72 -13.70 12.25
CA GLY A 167 19.12 -14.13 12.15
C GLY A 167 19.70 -13.91 10.75
N PRO A 168 20.89 -14.44 10.45
CA PRO A 168 21.57 -14.23 9.17
C PRO A 168 20.85 -14.84 7.96
N ASN A 169 20.02 -15.85 8.16
CA ASN A 169 19.34 -16.56 7.06
C ASN A 169 17.89 -16.94 7.42
N LYS A 170 17.23 -16.15 8.26
CA LYS A 170 15.88 -16.46 8.74
C LYS A 170 15.06 -15.22 9.03
N THR A 171 13.77 -15.27 8.67
CA THR A 171 12.81 -14.23 9.03
C THR A 171 11.48 -14.79 9.53
N GLY A 172 10.81 -14.09 10.45
CA GLY A 172 9.38 -14.31 10.75
C GLY A 172 8.50 -13.54 9.76
N LEU A 173 7.28 -14.01 9.48
CA LEU A 173 6.35 -13.33 8.56
C LEU A 173 4.92 -13.33 9.07
N LEU A 174 4.27 -12.16 9.14
CA LEU A 174 2.82 -12.10 9.29
C LEU A 174 2.13 -12.13 7.92
N ILE A 175 1.27 -13.12 7.70
CA ILE A 175 0.48 -13.27 6.47
C ILE A 175 -1.00 -13.30 6.82
N GLY A 176 -1.78 -12.38 6.24
CA GLY A 176 -3.23 -12.39 6.43
C GLY A 176 -3.87 -13.67 5.88
N LYS A 177 -4.79 -14.29 6.65
CA LYS A 177 -5.47 -15.55 6.26
C LYS A 177 -6.25 -15.53 4.95
N ARG A 178 -6.49 -14.34 4.36
CA ARG A 178 -7.25 -14.16 3.11
C ARG A 178 -6.35 -13.78 1.92
N GLN A 179 -5.03 -13.87 2.08
CA GLN A 179 -4.03 -13.57 1.06
C GLN A 179 -3.70 -14.83 0.27
N ASP A 180 -3.31 -14.70 -1.00
CA ASP A 180 -3.14 -15.86 -1.89
C ASP A 180 -1.94 -16.73 -1.45
N MET A 181 -0.86 -16.10 -0.98
CA MET A 181 0.25 -16.83 -0.35
C MET A 181 -0.20 -17.68 0.85
N ALA A 182 -1.18 -17.23 1.65
CA ALA A 182 -1.71 -18.04 2.75
C ALA A 182 -2.44 -19.29 2.23
N TRP A 183 -3.12 -19.20 1.08
CA TRP A 183 -3.73 -20.35 0.41
C TRP A 183 -2.69 -21.31 -0.17
N HIS A 184 -1.64 -20.79 -0.81
CA HIS A 184 -0.53 -21.62 -1.31
C HIS A 184 0.13 -22.41 -0.17
N MET A 185 0.37 -21.74 0.96
CA MET A 185 0.89 -22.37 2.17
C MET A 185 -0.07 -23.40 2.75
N TYR A 186 -1.36 -23.10 2.81
CA TYR A 186 -2.37 -24.05 3.28
C TYR A 186 -2.36 -25.35 2.46
N LYS A 187 -2.31 -25.25 1.12
CA LYS A 187 -2.24 -26.40 0.22
C LYS A 187 -0.96 -27.22 0.39
N ASN A 188 0.19 -26.55 0.54
CA ASN A 188 1.47 -27.20 0.81
C ASN A 188 1.50 -27.88 2.19
N ASN A 189 0.97 -27.23 3.22
CA ASN A 189 0.85 -27.76 4.58
C ASN A 189 0.00 -29.03 4.62
N ALA A 190 -1.10 -29.07 3.87
CA ALA A 190 -1.96 -30.25 3.75
C ALA A 190 -1.21 -31.46 3.14
N GLN A 191 -0.15 -31.21 2.38
CA GLN A 191 0.73 -32.24 1.81
C GLN A 191 2.02 -32.44 2.62
N ASN A 192 2.18 -31.75 3.76
CA ASN A 192 3.41 -31.68 4.55
C ASN A 192 4.66 -31.32 3.72
N LYS A 193 4.50 -30.40 2.75
CA LYS A 193 5.58 -29.91 1.88
C LYS A 193 5.96 -28.47 2.24
N PRO A 194 7.24 -28.09 2.17
CA PRO A 194 7.63 -26.70 2.32
C PRO A 194 7.04 -25.85 1.19
N THR A 195 6.76 -24.58 1.46
CA THR A 195 6.34 -23.61 0.44
C THR A 195 7.57 -22.89 -0.09
N PRO A 196 7.94 -23.04 -1.38
CA PRO A 196 9.01 -22.25 -1.98
C PRO A 196 8.63 -20.78 -2.02
N VAL A 197 9.58 -19.91 -1.65
CA VAL A 197 9.38 -18.46 -1.65
C VAL A 197 10.62 -17.79 -2.25
N ALA A 198 10.39 -16.80 -3.11
CA ALA A 198 11.40 -15.82 -3.49
C ALA A 198 10.96 -14.45 -3.01
N VAL A 199 11.89 -13.62 -2.54
CA VAL A 199 11.63 -12.30 -2.00
C VAL A 199 12.47 -11.28 -2.75
N VAL A 200 11.82 -10.27 -3.31
CA VAL A 200 12.46 -9.18 -4.03
C VAL A 200 12.46 -7.94 -3.15
N ILE A 201 13.63 -7.31 -3.00
CA ILE A 201 13.79 -6.01 -2.33
C ILE A 201 14.40 -5.07 -3.36
N GLY A 202 13.66 -4.01 -3.70
CA GLY A 202 14.06 -3.07 -4.75
C GLY A 202 13.75 -3.58 -6.15
N ALA A 203 12.73 -3.04 -6.79
CA ALA A 203 12.37 -3.35 -8.18
C ALA A 203 11.73 -2.15 -8.89
N ASP A 204 11.40 -2.32 -10.17
CA ASP A 204 10.54 -1.38 -10.91
C ASP A 204 9.29 -1.02 -10.08
N PRO A 205 8.88 0.25 -10.02
CA PRO A 205 7.78 0.70 -9.15
C PRO A 205 6.46 -0.04 -9.40
N THR A 206 6.20 -0.47 -10.65
CA THR A 206 4.99 -1.22 -11.00
C THR A 206 4.89 -2.56 -10.26
N ILE A 207 6.02 -3.18 -9.94
CA ILE A 207 6.06 -4.43 -9.15
C ILE A 207 5.56 -4.18 -7.73
N GLY A 208 5.99 -3.08 -7.11
CA GLY A 208 5.52 -2.71 -5.78
C GLY A 208 4.05 -2.26 -5.75
N TYR A 209 3.55 -1.72 -6.86
CA TYR A 209 2.13 -1.37 -6.98
C TYR A 209 1.22 -2.59 -7.12
N VAL A 210 1.62 -3.59 -7.89
CA VAL A 210 0.83 -4.83 -8.02
C VAL A 210 0.90 -5.66 -6.75
N SER A 211 2.03 -5.68 -6.02
CA SER A 211 2.21 -6.49 -4.81
C SER A 211 1.32 -6.11 -3.62
N VAL A 212 0.76 -4.90 -3.63
CA VAL A 212 -0.14 -4.38 -2.58
C VAL A 212 -1.59 -4.23 -3.05
N SER A 213 -1.85 -4.44 -4.34
CA SER A 213 -3.17 -4.27 -4.96
C SER A 213 -4.02 -5.53 -4.83
N LYS A 214 -5.34 -5.36 -4.81
CA LYS A 214 -6.30 -6.48 -4.81
C LYS A 214 -6.82 -6.69 -6.21
N MET A 215 -6.37 -7.78 -6.83
CA MET A 215 -6.69 -8.15 -8.20
C MET A 215 -7.41 -9.51 -8.22
N SER A 216 -7.94 -9.86 -9.38
CA SER A 216 -8.54 -11.18 -9.59
C SER A 216 -7.45 -12.26 -9.58
N ASP A 217 -7.75 -13.41 -8.98
CA ASP A 217 -6.88 -14.59 -8.94
C ASP A 217 -6.55 -15.13 -10.35
N ALA A 218 -7.29 -14.71 -11.38
CA ALA A 218 -7.03 -15.03 -12.77
C ALA A 218 -5.92 -14.17 -13.43
N LEU A 219 -5.46 -13.11 -12.76
CA LEU A 219 -4.46 -12.18 -13.29
C LEU A 219 -3.10 -12.45 -12.65
N ASP A 220 -2.07 -12.52 -13.50
CA ASP A 220 -0.68 -12.54 -13.09
C ASP A 220 -0.20 -11.11 -12.77
N GLU A 221 0.30 -10.88 -11.55
CA GLU A 221 0.75 -9.55 -11.13
C GLU A 221 1.91 -9.01 -11.97
N PHE A 222 2.84 -9.85 -12.45
CA PHE A 222 3.90 -9.39 -13.35
C PHE A 222 3.35 -9.05 -14.73
N ALA A 223 2.28 -9.71 -15.19
CA ALA A 223 1.65 -9.35 -16.45
C ALA A 223 0.92 -8.00 -16.36
N VAL A 224 0.23 -7.75 -15.25
CA VAL A 224 -0.37 -6.43 -14.96
C VAL A 224 0.70 -5.36 -14.81
N ALA A 225 1.81 -5.64 -14.11
CA ALA A 225 2.94 -4.73 -14.01
C ALA A 225 3.53 -4.40 -15.39
N GLY A 226 3.64 -5.40 -16.28
CA GLY A 226 4.05 -5.24 -17.67
C GLY A 226 3.16 -4.26 -18.42
N ALA A 227 1.84 -4.36 -18.24
CA ALA A 227 0.87 -3.44 -18.84
C ALA A 227 0.93 -2.02 -18.22
N LEU A 228 1.13 -1.91 -16.90
CA LEU A 228 1.32 -0.63 -16.22
C LEU A 228 2.55 0.11 -16.75
N ARG A 229 3.69 -0.57 -16.91
CA ARG A 229 4.89 0.06 -17.49
C ARG A 229 4.88 0.16 -19.02
N GLY A 230 3.95 -0.55 -19.66
CA GLY A 230 3.80 -0.59 -21.13
C GLY A 230 4.83 -1.46 -21.85
N ALA A 231 5.49 -2.38 -21.14
CA ALA A 231 6.45 -3.34 -21.69
C ALA A 231 6.59 -4.57 -20.77
N PRO A 232 6.87 -5.77 -21.30
CA PRO A 232 7.02 -6.99 -20.50
C PRO A 232 7.99 -6.82 -19.33
N VAL A 233 7.67 -7.44 -18.18
CA VAL A 233 8.63 -7.57 -17.07
C VAL A 233 9.60 -8.69 -17.45
N ASP A 234 10.89 -8.36 -17.46
CA ASP A 234 11.94 -9.37 -17.68
C ASP A 234 12.15 -10.17 -16.41
N LEU A 235 12.01 -11.50 -16.49
CA LEU A 235 12.15 -12.43 -15.39
C LEU A 235 13.34 -13.36 -15.61
N VAL A 236 13.95 -13.78 -14.50
CA VAL A 236 15.02 -14.79 -14.46
C VAL A 236 14.67 -15.86 -13.43
N ALA A 237 15.08 -17.10 -13.69
CA ALA A 237 14.90 -18.19 -12.74
C ALA A 237 15.69 -17.92 -11.43
N CYS A 238 15.12 -18.33 -10.31
CA CYS A 238 15.80 -18.42 -9.03
C CYS A 238 16.89 -19.53 -9.06
N GLU A 239 17.89 -19.40 -8.20
CA GLU A 239 18.99 -20.36 -8.08
C GLU A 239 18.60 -21.66 -7.35
N THR A 240 17.70 -21.55 -6.36
CA THR A 240 17.47 -22.62 -5.37
C THR A 240 16.00 -23.03 -5.21
N VAL A 241 15.08 -22.32 -5.88
CA VAL A 241 13.63 -22.58 -5.84
C VAL A 241 13.04 -22.51 -7.25
N PRO A 242 11.93 -23.23 -7.55
CA PRO A 242 11.32 -23.27 -8.88
C PRO A 242 10.42 -22.03 -9.14
N LEU A 243 10.98 -20.84 -8.93
CA LEU A 243 10.31 -19.55 -9.08
C LEU A 243 11.14 -18.61 -9.97
N GLU A 244 10.50 -17.57 -10.46
CA GLU A 244 11.11 -16.53 -11.29
C GLU A 244 10.95 -15.16 -10.63
N VAL A 245 11.96 -14.30 -10.79
CA VAL A 245 12.04 -12.97 -10.19
C VAL A 245 12.41 -11.92 -11.24
N PRO A 246 12.07 -10.62 -11.03
CA PRO A 246 12.49 -9.56 -11.93
C PRO A 246 14.01 -9.53 -12.10
N ALA A 247 14.46 -9.57 -13.35
CA ALA A 247 15.88 -9.63 -13.70
C ALA A 247 16.68 -8.42 -13.19
N THR A 248 16.02 -7.27 -13.03
CA THR A 248 16.62 -6.01 -12.58
C THR A 248 16.47 -5.73 -11.08
N ALA A 249 15.95 -6.69 -10.30
CA ALA A 249 15.81 -6.59 -8.85
C ALA A 249 17.15 -6.23 -8.19
N GLU A 250 17.13 -5.40 -7.13
CA GLU A 250 18.34 -5.01 -6.40
C GLU A 250 18.87 -6.15 -5.55
N ILE A 251 17.99 -6.80 -4.77
CA ILE A 251 18.30 -7.94 -3.89
C ILE A 251 17.19 -8.97 -4.00
N VAL A 252 17.54 -10.24 -4.08
CA VAL A 252 16.63 -11.39 -4.07
C VAL A 252 17.03 -12.36 -2.97
N LEU A 253 16.07 -12.77 -2.15
CA LEU A 253 16.22 -13.85 -1.15
C LEU A 253 15.41 -15.05 -1.61
N GLU A 254 16.00 -16.23 -1.59
CA GLU A 254 15.34 -17.46 -2.03
C GLU A 254 15.37 -18.51 -0.92
N GLY A 255 14.30 -19.28 -0.78
CA GLY A 255 14.25 -20.31 0.25
C GLY A 255 12.87 -20.90 0.42
N GLU A 256 12.54 -21.29 1.64
CA GLU A 256 11.26 -21.95 1.90
C GLU A 256 10.69 -21.66 3.28
N ILE A 257 9.36 -21.73 3.35
CA ILE A 257 8.62 -21.79 4.61
C ILE A 257 8.38 -23.26 4.94
N PRO A 258 8.89 -23.78 6.07
CA PRO A 258 8.68 -25.17 6.45
C PRO A 258 7.19 -25.48 6.69
N PRO A 259 6.73 -26.70 6.36
CA PRO A 259 5.32 -27.06 6.53
C PRO A 259 4.95 -27.09 8.02
N ASN A 260 3.79 -26.55 8.35
CA ASN A 260 3.19 -26.63 9.69
C ASN A 260 4.10 -26.10 10.84
N ALA A 261 5.11 -25.28 10.51
CA ALA A 261 6.03 -24.70 11.48
C ALA A 261 5.68 -23.23 11.73
N SER A 262 5.84 -22.79 12.98
CA SER A 262 5.65 -21.40 13.36
C SER A 262 6.60 -21.01 14.49
N GLU A 263 6.91 -19.72 14.56
CA GLU A 263 7.70 -19.10 15.63
C GLU A 263 7.07 -17.77 16.01
N HIS A 264 7.42 -17.27 17.20
CA HIS A 264 6.93 -15.97 17.64
C HIS A 264 7.42 -14.86 16.70
N GLU A 265 6.51 -14.03 16.17
CA GLU A 265 6.78 -12.86 15.33
C GLU A 265 6.06 -11.64 15.89
N GLY A 266 6.69 -10.47 15.72
CA GLY A 266 6.15 -9.21 16.17
C GLY A 266 6.33 -8.95 17.68
N PRO A 267 5.75 -7.86 18.21
CA PRO A 267 4.78 -6.96 17.57
C PRO A 267 5.43 -6.10 16.47
N PHE A 268 4.61 -5.38 15.70
CA PHE A 268 5.10 -4.47 14.67
C PHE A 268 4.16 -3.27 14.48
N GLY A 269 4.72 -2.09 14.20
CA GLY A 269 3.94 -0.88 13.97
C GLY A 269 3.11 -0.97 12.68
N GLU A 270 1.79 -0.90 12.82
CA GLU A 270 0.83 -1.20 11.75
C GLU A 270 0.21 0.04 11.11
N TYR A 271 -0.48 -0.19 9.98
CA TYR A 271 -1.09 0.89 9.17
C TYR A 271 -2.14 1.73 9.91
N THR A 272 -2.67 1.22 11.02
CA THR A 272 -3.62 1.93 11.88
C THR A 272 -2.94 2.98 12.75
N GLY A 273 -1.60 2.97 12.79
CA GLY A 273 -0.77 3.81 13.63
C GLY A 273 -0.49 3.28 15.03
N TYR A 274 -0.93 2.06 15.32
CA TYR A 274 -0.68 1.35 16.58
C TYR A 274 0.18 0.12 16.33
N MET A 275 0.79 -0.42 17.39
CA MET A 275 1.41 -1.74 17.34
C MET A 275 0.35 -2.82 17.09
N GLY A 276 0.60 -3.66 16.09
CA GLY A 276 -0.15 -4.89 15.89
C GLY A 276 0.29 -5.97 16.88
N PRO A 277 -0.60 -6.90 17.24
CA PRO A 277 -0.28 -7.96 18.19
C PRO A 277 0.76 -8.92 17.63
N ALA A 278 1.62 -9.42 18.53
CA ALA A 278 2.54 -10.51 18.25
C ALA A 278 1.82 -11.86 18.20
N GLY A 279 2.43 -12.88 17.60
CA GLY A 279 1.82 -14.20 17.50
C GLY A 279 2.78 -15.27 17.02
N ASN A 280 2.32 -16.53 17.06
CA ASN A 280 3.04 -17.62 16.41
C ASN A 280 2.69 -17.60 14.93
N GLU A 281 3.68 -17.24 14.12
CA GLU A 281 3.53 -17.03 12.69
C GLU A 281 4.55 -17.88 11.91
N PRO A 282 4.35 -18.10 10.60
CA PRO A 282 5.32 -18.80 9.78
C PRO A 282 6.68 -18.10 9.75
N PHE A 283 7.73 -18.86 9.48
CA PHE A 283 9.07 -18.32 9.26
C PHE A 283 9.66 -18.82 7.93
N PHE A 284 10.50 -18.00 7.34
CA PHE A 284 11.18 -18.24 6.06
C PHE A 284 12.65 -18.51 6.31
N ASN A 285 13.11 -19.67 5.85
CA ASN A 285 14.53 -20.04 5.85
C ASN A 285 15.15 -19.70 4.51
N ILE A 286 16.19 -18.87 4.53
CA ILE A 286 16.87 -18.37 3.35
C ILE A 286 17.99 -19.32 2.96
N LYS A 287 17.96 -19.80 1.71
CA LYS A 287 18.94 -20.71 1.12
C LYS A 287 19.91 -20.00 0.19
N CYS A 288 19.47 -18.93 -0.46
CA CYS A 288 20.27 -18.15 -1.39
C CYS A 288 19.94 -16.66 -1.28
N MET A 289 20.95 -15.82 -1.48
CA MET A 289 20.79 -14.39 -1.70
C MET A 289 21.53 -13.99 -2.96
N THR A 290 20.83 -13.37 -3.90
CA THR A 290 21.44 -12.74 -5.09
C THR A 290 21.24 -11.23 -5.04
N TYR A 291 22.20 -10.47 -5.55
CA TYR A 291 22.11 -9.00 -5.52
C TYR A 291 22.99 -8.33 -6.56
N ARG A 292 22.57 -7.12 -6.94
CA ARG A 292 23.31 -6.23 -7.84
C ARG A 292 24.54 -5.65 -7.17
N ASN A 293 25.53 -5.30 -7.95
CA ASN A 293 26.63 -4.44 -7.54
C ASN A 293 26.08 -3.08 -7.08
N LYS A 294 26.54 -2.64 -5.89
CA LYS A 294 26.07 -1.41 -5.22
C LYS A 294 24.54 -1.37 -5.13
N PRO A 295 23.92 -2.33 -4.42
CA PRO A 295 22.47 -2.45 -4.41
C PRO A 295 21.83 -1.24 -3.71
N LEU A 296 20.57 -0.95 -4.04
CA LEU A 296 19.70 -0.07 -3.25
C LEU A 296 18.77 -0.92 -2.37
N TYR A 297 18.70 -0.61 -1.08
CA TYR A 297 17.72 -1.21 -0.19
C TYR A 297 16.42 -0.38 -0.22
N GLN A 298 15.34 -0.93 -0.78
CA GLN A 298 14.02 -0.28 -0.77
C GLN A 298 13.24 -0.65 0.49
N ALA A 299 12.67 0.36 1.15
CA ALA A 299 11.82 0.21 2.31
C ALA A 299 10.49 0.98 2.14
N PHE A 300 9.45 0.55 2.85
CA PHE A 300 8.18 1.27 2.96
C PHE A 300 8.06 2.01 4.27
N ILE A 301 7.55 3.24 4.20
CA ILE A 301 7.09 4.00 5.36
C ILE A 301 5.65 3.55 5.64
N SER A 302 5.43 2.67 6.63
CA SER A 302 4.12 2.01 6.78
C SER A 302 3.37 2.26 8.09
N GLN A 303 4.04 2.70 9.15
CA GLN A 303 3.50 2.78 10.52
C GLN A 303 2.43 3.88 10.66
N MET A 304 2.59 4.82 11.60
CA MET A 304 1.64 5.93 11.85
C MET A 304 1.24 6.66 10.57
N PRO A 305 -0.06 6.67 10.19
CA PRO A 305 -0.52 7.44 9.05
C PRO A 305 -0.49 8.97 9.34
N PRO A 306 -0.42 9.84 8.31
CA PRO A 306 -0.20 9.48 6.91
C PRO A 306 1.20 8.88 6.73
N SER A 307 1.29 7.93 5.80
CA SER A 307 2.46 7.13 5.48
C SER A 307 2.47 6.80 3.98
N GLU A 308 3.57 6.25 3.47
CA GLU A 308 3.61 5.78 2.08
C GLU A 308 2.57 4.68 1.84
N SER A 309 2.38 3.78 2.82
CA SER A 309 1.42 2.70 2.71
C SER A 309 -0.04 3.19 2.69
N SER A 310 -0.40 4.25 3.42
CA SER A 310 -1.76 4.82 3.36
C SER A 310 -2.05 5.48 2.01
N CYS A 311 -1.09 6.17 1.40
CA CYS A 311 -1.26 6.75 0.07
C CYS A 311 -1.50 5.65 -0.98
N ILE A 312 -0.62 4.65 -1.03
CA ILE A 312 -0.72 3.54 -2.00
C ILE A 312 -2.04 2.77 -1.82
N ARG A 313 -2.41 2.46 -0.56
CA ARG A 313 -3.67 1.75 -0.27
C ARG A 313 -4.90 2.58 -0.60
N GLY A 314 -4.86 3.90 -0.43
CA GLY A 314 -5.95 4.80 -0.85
C GLY A 314 -6.21 4.64 -2.34
N ILE A 315 -5.19 4.91 -3.17
CA ILE A 315 -5.26 4.82 -4.62
C ILE A 315 -5.76 3.43 -5.08
N GLY A 316 -5.17 2.36 -4.56
CA GLY A 316 -5.50 0.99 -4.95
C GLY A 316 -6.91 0.52 -4.54
N ARG A 317 -7.60 1.23 -3.64
CA ARG A 317 -8.93 0.85 -3.12
C ARG A 317 -10.05 1.79 -3.54
N GLU A 318 -9.75 3.08 -3.68
CA GLU A 318 -10.73 4.10 -4.05
C GLU A 318 -11.36 3.77 -5.40
N TRP A 319 -10.55 3.45 -6.42
CA TRP A 319 -11.04 3.24 -7.77
C TRP A 319 -11.89 1.97 -7.94
N PRO A 320 -11.47 0.78 -7.45
CA PRO A 320 -12.35 -0.40 -7.49
C PRO A 320 -13.68 -0.19 -6.76
N LEU A 321 -13.67 0.51 -5.62
CA LEU A 321 -14.90 0.84 -4.90
C LEU A 321 -15.79 1.79 -5.70
N PHE A 322 -15.19 2.82 -6.33
CA PHE A 322 -15.92 3.76 -7.16
C PHE A 322 -16.66 3.05 -8.30
N LYS A 323 -15.95 2.18 -9.05
CA LYS A 323 -16.55 1.38 -10.14
C LYS A 323 -17.63 0.44 -9.63
N HIS A 324 -17.44 -0.20 -8.48
CA HIS A 324 -18.48 -1.05 -7.88
C HIS A 324 -19.76 -0.26 -7.59
N LEU A 325 -19.64 0.89 -6.92
CA LEU A 325 -20.80 1.70 -6.58
C LEU A 325 -21.46 2.32 -7.82
N LYS A 326 -20.66 2.83 -8.76
CA LYS A 326 -21.15 3.57 -9.93
C LYS A 326 -21.56 2.67 -11.09
N ASP A 327 -20.73 1.72 -11.50
CA ASP A 327 -20.94 0.97 -12.73
C ASP A 327 -21.71 -0.33 -12.47
N VAL A 328 -21.44 -0.99 -11.34
CA VAL A 328 -22.11 -2.25 -10.97
C VAL A 328 -23.45 -1.97 -10.28
N LEU A 329 -23.45 -1.19 -9.20
CA LEU A 329 -24.67 -0.88 -8.44
C LEU A 329 -25.48 0.28 -9.01
N ARG A 330 -24.94 1.01 -10.00
CA ARG A 330 -25.61 2.15 -10.67
C ARG A 330 -26.06 3.25 -9.72
N ILE A 331 -25.30 3.45 -8.64
CA ILE A 331 -25.54 4.53 -7.69
C ILE A 331 -24.89 5.81 -8.24
N PRO A 332 -25.58 6.97 -8.27
CA PRO A 332 -25.09 8.20 -8.87
C PRO A 332 -24.04 8.92 -7.99
N ILE A 333 -22.96 8.22 -7.65
CA ILE A 333 -21.84 8.82 -6.93
C ILE A 333 -21.02 9.71 -7.86
N LYS A 334 -20.58 10.85 -7.34
CA LYS A 334 -19.69 11.79 -8.05
C LYS A 334 -18.23 11.45 -7.81
N ASP A 335 -17.86 11.23 -6.55
CA ASP A 335 -16.50 10.90 -6.13
C ASP A 335 -16.49 10.20 -4.75
N LEU A 336 -15.36 9.62 -4.36
CA LEU A 336 -15.12 9.10 -3.02
C LEU A 336 -13.65 9.18 -2.62
N ARG A 337 -13.41 9.17 -1.31
CA ARG A 337 -12.07 9.23 -0.72
C ARG A 337 -11.95 8.33 0.49
N LEU A 338 -10.88 7.55 0.55
CA LEU A 338 -10.46 6.86 1.77
C LEU A 338 -9.46 7.75 2.49
N LYS A 339 -9.88 8.35 3.61
CA LYS A 339 -9.02 9.30 4.34
C LYS A 339 -7.81 8.57 4.92
N GLU A 340 -6.61 9.12 4.69
CA GLU A 340 -5.37 8.58 5.24
C GLU A 340 -5.37 8.54 6.77
N ALA A 341 -6.12 9.43 7.43
CA ALA A 341 -6.31 9.40 8.90
C ALA A 341 -6.89 8.06 9.40
N GLY A 342 -7.70 7.38 8.59
CA GLY A 342 -8.18 6.02 8.87
C GLY A 342 -7.27 4.93 8.29
N GLY A 343 -6.00 5.26 8.04
CA GLY A 343 -5.05 4.43 7.31
C GLY A 343 -5.57 4.01 5.94
N SER A 344 -6.38 4.82 5.26
CA SER A 344 -7.01 4.48 3.97
C SER A 344 -7.80 3.15 3.99
N GLY A 345 -8.46 2.88 5.11
CA GLY A 345 -9.33 1.71 5.29
C GLY A 345 -10.50 1.97 6.22
N ALA A 346 -10.29 2.66 7.35
CA ALA A 346 -11.34 2.84 8.34
C ALA A 346 -12.32 3.98 8.02
N TYR A 347 -11.88 5.04 7.35
CA TYR A 347 -12.69 6.25 7.13
C TYR A 347 -12.89 6.50 5.63
N LEU A 348 -14.13 6.37 5.19
CA LEU A 348 -14.61 6.57 3.82
C LEU A 348 -15.52 7.81 3.74
N VAL A 349 -15.32 8.67 2.75
CA VAL A 349 -16.22 9.77 2.40
C VAL A 349 -16.70 9.55 0.96
N ILE A 350 -18.00 9.68 0.71
CA ILE A 350 -18.60 9.51 -0.62
C ILE A 350 -19.46 10.73 -0.94
N SER A 351 -19.28 11.30 -2.13
CA SER A 351 -20.12 12.35 -2.69
C SER A 351 -21.16 11.73 -3.61
N LEU A 352 -22.44 12.03 -3.37
CA LEU A 352 -23.60 11.41 -4.01
C LEU A 352 -24.59 12.48 -4.48
N LYS A 353 -25.09 12.34 -5.71
CA LYS A 353 -26.29 13.06 -6.13
C LYS A 353 -27.53 12.32 -5.62
N LYS A 354 -28.11 12.78 -4.52
CA LYS A 354 -29.24 12.09 -3.89
C LYS A 354 -30.52 12.27 -4.68
N GLU A 355 -31.19 11.15 -4.98
CA GLU A 355 -32.41 11.10 -5.80
C GLU A 355 -33.66 10.77 -4.98
N PHE A 356 -33.52 10.05 -3.86
CA PHE A 356 -34.64 9.67 -3.00
C PHE A 356 -34.24 9.41 -1.54
N VAL A 357 -35.24 9.39 -0.65
CA VAL A 357 -35.08 9.10 0.78
C VAL A 357 -34.68 7.63 0.96
N GLY A 358 -33.64 7.38 1.78
CA GLY A 358 -33.13 6.03 2.03
C GLY A 358 -31.98 5.58 1.12
N GLN A 359 -31.67 6.33 0.05
CA GLN A 359 -30.59 6.00 -0.88
C GLN A 359 -29.21 5.90 -0.17
N VAL A 360 -28.95 6.71 0.85
CA VAL A 360 -27.71 6.62 1.64
C VAL A 360 -27.57 5.28 2.36
N ARG A 361 -28.69 4.69 2.83
CA ARG A 361 -28.69 3.35 3.43
C ARG A 361 -28.42 2.25 2.39
N GLN A 362 -28.89 2.41 1.16
CA GLN A 362 -28.54 1.46 0.09
C GLN A 362 -27.05 1.56 -0.27
N LEU A 363 -26.53 2.79 -0.37
CA LEU A 363 -25.12 3.06 -0.67
C LEU A 363 -24.18 2.50 0.39
N MET A 364 -24.49 2.65 1.69
CA MET A 364 -23.65 2.08 2.75
C MET A 364 -23.53 0.55 2.64
N TYR A 365 -24.62 -0.18 2.36
CA TYR A 365 -24.56 -1.62 2.17
C TYR A 365 -23.77 -2.00 0.92
N GLY A 366 -23.91 -1.22 -0.16
CA GLY A 366 -23.12 -1.38 -1.38
C GLY A 366 -21.62 -1.18 -1.16
N ALA A 367 -21.23 -0.18 -0.36
CA ALA A 367 -19.84 0.07 -0.01
C ALA A 367 -19.29 -1.03 0.92
N TRP A 368 -20.13 -1.53 1.84
CA TRP A 368 -19.75 -2.51 2.83
C TRP A 368 -19.78 -3.96 2.35
N SER A 369 -20.33 -4.23 1.16
CA SER A 369 -20.35 -5.57 0.54
C SER A 369 -18.98 -6.05 0.03
N GLN A 370 -17.94 -5.22 0.12
CA GLN A 370 -16.61 -5.51 -0.39
C GLN A 370 -15.82 -6.47 0.51
N ARG A 371 -15.19 -7.50 -0.09
CA ARG A 371 -14.46 -8.59 0.62
C ARG A 371 -13.37 -8.10 1.58
N THR A 372 -12.70 -7.00 1.23
CA THR A 372 -11.55 -6.47 1.99
C THR A 372 -11.97 -5.81 3.30
N GLY A 373 -13.24 -5.43 3.47
CA GLY A 373 -13.79 -4.79 4.66
C GLY A 373 -13.16 -3.43 4.98
N PHE A 374 -13.81 -2.35 4.56
CA PHE A 374 -13.40 -0.96 4.84
C PHE A 374 -14.63 -0.09 5.13
N GLY A 375 -14.39 1.18 5.52
CA GLY A 375 -15.43 2.13 5.87
C GLY A 375 -16.08 1.81 7.22
N LYS A 376 -15.26 1.64 8.27
CA LYS A 376 -15.75 1.63 9.67
C LYS A 376 -16.58 2.88 9.96
N ILE A 377 -16.11 4.02 9.46
CA ILE A 377 -16.81 5.29 9.42
C ILE A 377 -17.03 5.62 7.94
N THR A 378 -18.28 5.75 7.54
CA THR A 378 -18.67 6.17 6.18
C THR A 378 -19.47 7.47 6.28
N VAL A 379 -19.00 8.53 5.65
CA VAL A 379 -19.72 9.80 5.55
C VAL A 379 -20.21 9.98 4.13
N VAL A 380 -21.49 10.29 3.94
CA VAL A 380 -22.08 10.54 2.62
C VAL A 380 -22.50 12.00 2.53
N VAL A 381 -21.95 12.73 1.58
CA VAL A 381 -22.18 14.18 1.35
C VAL A 381 -22.86 14.40 0.00
N ASP A 382 -23.42 15.60 -0.20
CA ASP A 382 -24.02 16.01 -1.47
C ASP A 382 -22.97 16.09 -2.61
N ASP A 383 -23.43 16.12 -3.87
CA ASP A 383 -22.59 16.12 -5.08
C ASP A 383 -21.86 17.44 -5.35
N ASP A 384 -22.11 18.49 -4.59
CA ASP A 384 -21.37 19.74 -4.61
C ASP A 384 -20.29 19.84 -3.53
N ILE A 385 -20.21 18.87 -2.60
CA ILE A 385 -19.17 18.80 -1.58
C ILE A 385 -17.96 18.04 -2.12
N ASP A 386 -16.80 18.68 -2.11
CA ASP A 386 -15.53 18.04 -2.45
C ASP A 386 -15.06 17.14 -1.30
N VAL A 387 -14.92 15.83 -1.57
CA VAL A 387 -14.46 14.84 -0.59
C VAL A 387 -12.97 14.99 -0.25
N TRP A 388 -12.21 15.74 -1.05
CA TRP A 388 -10.80 16.04 -0.83
C TRP A 388 -10.56 17.26 0.08
N ASP A 389 -11.59 18.08 0.29
CA ASP A 389 -11.58 19.20 1.22
C ASP A 389 -12.16 18.78 2.59
N ASP A 390 -11.28 18.61 3.56
CA ASP A 390 -11.68 18.23 4.92
C ASP A 390 -12.58 19.30 5.58
N PHE A 391 -12.40 20.59 5.27
CA PHE A 391 -13.25 21.66 5.80
C PHE A 391 -14.67 21.56 5.23
N ALA A 392 -14.82 21.31 3.93
CA ALA A 392 -16.12 21.15 3.29
C ALA A 392 -16.89 19.93 3.84
N VAL A 393 -16.20 18.81 4.08
CA VAL A 393 -16.78 17.62 4.70
C VAL A 393 -17.22 17.89 6.14
N ASP A 394 -16.37 18.55 6.93
CA ASP A 394 -16.68 18.90 8.33
C ASP A 394 -17.83 19.93 8.42
N TRP A 395 -17.91 20.86 7.47
CA TRP A 395 -19.02 21.80 7.33
C TRP A 395 -20.34 21.07 7.03
N ALA A 396 -20.33 20.12 6.08
CA ALA A 396 -21.51 19.29 5.78
C ALA A 396 -21.93 18.46 7.01
N LEU A 397 -20.97 17.84 7.71
CA LEU A 397 -21.25 17.11 8.95
C LEU A 397 -21.90 18.00 10.02
N SER A 398 -21.49 19.27 10.12
CA SER A 398 -21.98 20.20 11.14
C SER A 398 -23.43 20.63 10.91
N TRP A 399 -23.86 20.77 9.64
CA TRP A 399 -25.13 21.42 9.32
C TRP A 399 -26.13 20.53 8.58
N HIS A 400 -25.71 19.40 8.01
CA HIS A 400 -26.60 18.50 7.26
C HIS A 400 -27.01 17.25 8.04
N VAL A 401 -26.42 17.03 9.22
CA VAL A 401 -26.62 15.82 10.04
C VAL A 401 -27.54 16.14 11.22
N ARG A 402 -28.63 15.39 11.33
CA ARG A 402 -29.39 15.22 12.57
C ARG A 402 -28.97 13.91 13.25
N PRO A 403 -28.20 13.94 14.36
CA PRO A 403 -27.62 12.73 14.94
C PRO A 403 -28.63 11.61 15.25
N ASP A 404 -29.87 11.95 15.64
CA ASP A 404 -30.93 10.98 15.95
C ASP A 404 -31.54 10.28 14.72
N LYS A 405 -31.34 10.82 13.51
CA LYS A 405 -31.94 10.34 12.26
C LYS A 405 -30.93 9.89 11.22
N ASP A 406 -29.76 10.51 11.21
CA ASP A 406 -28.82 10.45 10.09
C ASP A 406 -27.56 9.64 10.42
N VAL A 407 -27.46 9.11 11.64
CA VAL A 407 -26.37 8.22 12.06
C VAL A 407 -26.91 6.79 12.11
N TYR A 408 -26.38 5.92 11.25
CA TYR A 408 -26.75 4.52 11.15
C TYR A 408 -25.62 3.66 11.69
N ILE A 409 -25.87 2.97 12.82
CA ILE A 409 -24.92 2.03 13.40
C ILE A 409 -25.35 0.63 13.01
N GLU A 410 -24.49 -0.07 12.27
CA GLU A 410 -24.65 -1.49 11.96
C GLU A 410 -23.74 -2.31 12.85
N ARG A 411 -24.31 -3.33 13.50
CA ARG A 411 -23.62 -4.18 14.48
C ARG A 411 -23.35 -5.55 13.87
N ASP A 412 -22.44 -6.28 14.48
CA ASP A 412 -22.15 -7.67 14.13
C ASP A 412 -21.71 -7.87 12.66
N VAL A 413 -20.97 -6.89 12.14
CA VAL A 413 -20.41 -6.90 10.77
C VAL A 413 -18.91 -7.14 10.79
N GLN A 414 -18.33 -7.46 9.61
CA GLN A 414 -16.89 -7.63 9.49
C GLN A 414 -16.13 -6.36 9.94
N ALA A 415 -15.31 -6.50 10.97
CA ALA A 415 -14.43 -5.45 11.46
C ALA A 415 -13.36 -5.07 10.42
N VAL A 416 -12.91 -3.82 10.47
CA VAL A 416 -11.70 -3.41 9.74
C VAL A 416 -10.50 -4.07 10.44
N GLY A 417 -9.68 -4.80 9.70
CA GLY A 417 -8.58 -5.57 10.30
C GLY A 417 -7.57 -4.68 11.02
N LEU A 418 -6.94 -5.18 12.08
CA LEU A 418 -5.99 -4.43 12.93
C LEU A 418 -6.58 -3.22 13.69
N ASP A 419 -7.91 -3.07 13.72
CA ASP A 419 -8.57 -2.04 14.51
C ASP A 419 -8.33 -2.29 16.02
N PRO A 420 -7.58 -1.42 16.72
CA PRO A 420 -7.23 -1.62 18.13
C PRO A 420 -8.45 -1.51 19.05
N SER A 421 -9.56 -0.93 18.60
CA SER A 421 -10.79 -0.87 19.41
C SER A 421 -11.55 -2.18 19.49
N GLN A 422 -11.20 -3.20 18.70
CA GLN A 422 -11.88 -4.50 18.70
C GLN A 422 -11.49 -5.39 19.88
N ALA A 423 -10.23 -5.34 20.29
CA ALA A 423 -9.75 -6.14 21.41
C ALA A 423 -8.45 -5.56 22.01
N PRO A 424 -8.19 -5.78 23.31
CA PRO A 424 -6.95 -5.40 23.99
C PRO A 424 -5.68 -5.86 23.25
N ALA A 425 -4.54 -5.22 23.51
CA ALA A 425 -3.30 -5.44 22.78
C ALA A 425 -2.73 -6.87 22.91
N ASP A 426 -2.99 -7.54 24.03
CA ASP A 426 -2.54 -8.91 24.33
C ASP A 426 -3.35 -10.00 23.62
N VAL A 427 -4.50 -9.66 23.00
CA VAL A 427 -5.28 -10.60 22.21
C VAL A 427 -4.59 -10.85 20.86
N LEU A 428 -4.32 -12.12 20.53
CA LEU A 428 -3.65 -12.49 19.29
C LEU A 428 -4.37 -11.95 18.03
N GLN A 429 -3.60 -11.68 16.97
CA GLN A 429 -4.09 -11.10 15.72
C GLN A 429 -5.28 -11.85 15.11
N HIS A 430 -5.25 -13.17 15.24
CA HIS A 430 -6.18 -14.08 14.58
C HIS A 430 -7.31 -14.59 15.49
N HIS A 431 -7.48 -13.99 16.67
CA HIS A 431 -8.55 -14.34 17.59
C HIS A 431 -9.93 -13.91 17.06
N PRO A 432 -10.99 -14.73 17.20
CA PRO A 432 -12.33 -14.43 16.68
C PRO A 432 -12.93 -13.10 17.14
N SER A 433 -12.60 -12.63 18.35
CA SER A 433 -13.08 -11.34 18.88
C SER A 433 -12.65 -10.13 18.04
N ARG A 434 -11.62 -10.27 17.18
CA ARG A 434 -11.16 -9.20 16.28
C ARG A 434 -11.90 -9.16 14.94
N TYR A 435 -12.77 -10.14 14.65
CA TYR A 435 -13.40 -10.28 13.32
C TYR A 435 -14.78 -9.63 13.22
N VAL A 436 -15.52 -9.58 14.33
CA VAL A 436 -16.87 -9.04 14.38
C VAL A 436 -16.80 -7.69 15.10
N GLY A 437 -17.25 -6.65 14.42
CA GLY A 437 -17.25 -5.29 14.93
C GLY A 437 -18.52 -4.54 14.52
N SER A 438 -18.44 -3.22 14.52
CA SER A 438 -19.52 -2.34 14.08
C SER A 438 -19.02 -1.33 13.05
N ARG A 439 -19.95 -0.78 12.28
CA ARG A 439 -19.70 0.32 11.35
C ARG A 439 -20.75 1.40 11.54
N VAL A 440 -20.38 2.63 11.23
CA VAL A 440 -21.28 3.77 11.23
C VAL A 440 -21.33 4.41 9.84
N ALA A 441 -22.53 4.66 9.35
CA ALA A 441 -22.77 5.52 8.21
C ALA A 441 -23.43 6.82 8.68
N ILE A 442 -22.96 7.95 8.18
CA ILE A 442 -23.48 9.29 8.51
C ILE A 442 -24.02 9.91 7.21
N ASP A 443 -25.33 10.11 7.14
CA ASP A 443 -25.99 10.86 6.06
C ASP A 443 -25.79 12.36 6.30
N ALA A 444 -24.76 12.94 5.69
CA ALA A 444 -24.48 14.37 5.66
C ALA A 444 -24.97 15.03 4.35
N THR A 445 -26.00 14.46 3.71
CA THR A 445 -26.69 15.09 2.57
C THR A 445 -27.80 16.03 3.04
N ARG A 446 -28.17 17.02 2.23
CA ARG A 446 -29.35 17.83 2.51
C ARG A 446 -30.62 16.99 2.46
N LYS A 447 -31.50 17.19 3.44
CA LYS A 447 -32.76 16.41 3.59
C LYS A 447 -33.96 17.08 2.90
N HIS A 448 -33.82 18.34 2.53
CA HIS A 448 -34.82 19.20 1.88
C HIS A 448 -34.09 20.40 1.28
N LYS A 449 -34.82 21.34 0.67
CA LYS A 449 -34.24 22.60 0.20
C LYS A 449 -33.76 23.44 1.40
N TYR A 450 -32.45 23.61 1.51
CA TYR A 450 -31.85 24.47 2.53
C TYR A 450 -31.91 25.95 2.10
N PRO A 451 -31.69 26.90 3.03
CA PRO A 451 -31.40 28.27 2.68
C PRO A 451 -30.22 28.37 1.69
N ALA A 452 -30.15 29.48 0.94
CA ALA A 452 -29.03 29.72 0.05
C ALA A 452 -27.70 29.72 0.84
N ILE A 453 -26.66 29.15 0.24
CA ILE A 453 -25.31 29.24 0.80
C ILE A 453 -24.90 30.71 0.80
N SER A 454 -24.34 31.18 1.92
CA SER A 454 -23.89 32.57 2.08
C SER A 454 -22.54 32.82 1.39
N LEU A 455 -22.49 32.59 0.07
CA LEU A 455 -21.33 32.83 -0.79
C LEU A 455 -21.69 33.80 -1.92
N PRO A 456 -20.72 34.58 -2.43
CA PRO A 456 -20.89 35.26 -3.70
C PRO A 456 -21.23 34.27 -4.83
N PRO A 457 -21.92 34.73 -5.90
CA PRO A 457 -22.17 33.90 -7.07
C PRO A 457 -20.89 33.29 -7.65
N LYS A 458 -20.98 32.07 -8.16
CA LYS A 458 -19.82 31.32 -8.67
C LYS A 458 -19.10 32.10 -9.77
N GLU A 459 -19.84 32.73 -10.68
CA GLU A 459 -19.27 33.53 -11.77
C GLU A 459 -18.40 34.70 -11.27
N HIS A 460 -18.72 35.27 -10.10
CA HIS A 460 -17.90 36.32 -9.49
C HIS A 460 -16.63 35.74 -8.87
N LEU A 461 -16.74 34.59 -8.19
CA LEU A 461 -15.60 33.89 -7.60
C LEU A 461 -14.63 33.43 -8.70
N ASP A 462 -15.13 32.84 -9.78
CA ASP A 462 -14.34 32.38 -10.92
C ASP A 462 -13.65 33.56 -11.63
N LEU A 463 -14.33 34.71 -11.79
CA LEU A 463 -13.73 35.92 -12.34
C LEU A 463 -12.59 36.45 -11.46
N VAL A 464 -12.80 36.52 -10.14
CA VAL A 464 -11.75 36.93 -9.19
C VAL A 464 -10.58 35.97 -9.24
N ALA A 465 -10.82 34.65 -9.26
CA ALA A 465 -9.77 33.64 -9.38
C ALA A 465 -8.97 33.78 -10.68
N SER A 466 -9.63 34.06 -11.81
CA SER A 466 -8.95 34.27 -13.10
C SER A 466 -8.04 35.51 -13.12
N ARG A 467 -8.33 36.48 -12.25
CA ARG A 467 -7.58 37.73 -12.09
C ARG A 467 -6.79 37.79 -10.78
N TRP A 468 -6.56 36.64 -10.14
CA TRP A 468 -5.98 36.59 -8.79
C TRP A 468 -4.70 37.44 -8.64
N LYS A 469 -3.82 37.36 -9.65
CA LYS A 469 -2.57 38.13 -9.71
C LYS A 469 -2.77 39.65 -9.77
N GLU A 470 -3.86 40.13 -10.37
CA GLU A 470 -4.15 41.58 -10.46
C GLU A 470 -4.44 42.19 -9.08
N TYR A 471 -4.88 41.37 -8.11
CA TYR A 471 -5.11 41.81 -6.73
C TYR A 471 -3.83 41.88 -5.89
N GLY A 472 -2.67 41.47 -6.44
CA GLY A 472 -1.38 41.56 -5.74
C GLY A 472 -1.22 40.57 -4.57
N ILE A 473 -1.95 39.45 -4.59
CA ILE A 473 -1.85 38.38 -3.58
C ILE A 473 -0.97 37.26 -4.16
N GLU A 474 0.04 36.82 -3.40
CA GLU A 474 0.97 35.74 -3.81
C GLU A 474 0.46 34.35 -3.36
N ASP A 475 0.83 33.29 -4.10
CA ASP A 475 0.39 31.89 -3.93
C ASP A 475 1.28 31.05 -2.98
#